data_AF-A0AAE3LJL9-F1
#
_entry.id   AF-A0AAE3LJL9-F1
#
_cell.length_a   1.000
_cell.length_b   1.000
_cell.length_c   1.000
_cell.angle_alpha   90.00
_cell.angle_beta   90.00
_cell.angle_gamma   90.00
#
_symmetry.space_group_name_H-M   'P 1'
#
loop_
_entity.id
_entity.type
_entity.pdbx_description
1 polymer ?
#
loop_
_entity_poly.entity_id
_entity_poly.type
_entity_poly.pdbx_seq_one_letter_code
_entity_poly.pdbx_strand_id
1 'polypeptide(L)'
;MSDDDIDAIADALGAVKAGASRSRLPVVSVADDGQTVTLVLQTPGGNSVERDLKRPPVWGPNCKLKTLLEAYDLGPDEVEQLQGKSLPVDREIVDGRPRFDLDFDRLADETA
;
A
#
# COMPACT_ATOMS: atom_id res chain seq x y z
N MET A 1 -26.96 -8.44 28.90
CA MET A 1 -26.80 -7.82 27.57
C MET A 1 -25.54 -7.00 27.70
N SER A 2 -24.44 -7.56 27.21
CA SER A 2 -23.09 -7.18 27.64
C SER A 2 -22.60 -5.95 26.88
N ASP A 3 -22.06 -4.98 27.62
CA ASP A 3 -21.30 -3.83 27.12
C ASP A 3 -20.00 -4.23 26.37
N ASP A 4 -19.64 -5.52 26.37
CA ASP A 4 -18.40 -6.06 25.81
C ASP A 4 -18.24 -5.91 24.28
N ASP A 5 -19.33 -5.72 23.53
CA ASP A 5 -19.26 -5.54 22.07
C ASP A 5 -18.82 -4.12 21.64
N ILE A 6 -18.97 -3.13 22.54
CA ILE A 6 -18.57 -1.74 22.24
C ILE A 6 -17.08 -1.53 22.51
N ASP A 7 -16.53 -2.16 23.54
CA ASP A 7 -15.12 -2.00 23.92
C ASP A 7 -14.16 -2.63 22.89
N ALA A 8 -14.55 -3.74 22.24
CA ALA A 8 -13.76 -4.33 21.15
C ALA A 8 -13.70 -3.44 19.88
N ILE A 9 -14.78 -2.72 19.59
CA ILE A 9 -14.82 -1.73 18.50
C ILE A 9 -14.04 -0.48 18.88
N ALA A 10 -14.08 -0.08 20.16
CA ALA A 10 -13.31 1.04 20.68
C ALA A 10 -11.80 0.79 20.65
N ASP A 11 -11.32 -0.43 20.91
CA ASP A 11 -9.90 -0.79 20.77
C ASP A 11 -9.45 -0.87 19.31
N ALA A 12 -10.31 -1.37 18.42
CA ALA A 12 -10.08 -1.33 16.97
C ALA A 12 -10.00 0.13 16.44
N LEU A 13 -10.75 1.05 17.05
CA LEU A 13 -10.68 2.50 16.80
C LEU A 13 -9.56 3.19 17.59
N GLY A 14 -9.08 2.62 18.69
CA GLY A 14 -7.94 3.11 19.46
C GLY A 14 -6.63 3.04 18.67
N ALA A 15 -6.44 1.95 17.92
CA ALA A 15 -5.37 1.82 16.92
C ALA A 15 -5.52 2.78 15.71
N VAL A 16 -6.70 3.36 15.52
CA VAL A 16 -6.97 4.39 14.50
C VAL A 16 -6.55 5.79 14.97
N LYS A 17 -6.45 6.03 16.29
CA LYS A 17 -6.15 7.35 16.87
C LYS A 17 -4.65 7.64 17.05
N ALA A 18 -3.78 6.63 16.97
CA ALA A 18 -2.34 6.85 16.85
C ALA A 18 -2.05 7.40 15.45
N GLY A 19 -1.79 8.71 15.38
CA GLY A 19 -1.85 9.52 14.17
C GLY A 19 -1.11 8.98 12.96
N ALA A 20 -1.59 9.36 11.76
CA ALA A 20 -0.95 9.15 10.45
C ALA A 20 0.01 7.94 10.48
N SER A 21 -0.55 6.76 10.74
CA SER A 21 0.29 5.61 11.10
C SER A 21 1.04 5.22 9.84
N ARG A 22 2.30 5.63 9.81
CA ARG A 22 3.41 5.26 8.92
C ARG A 22 3.48 3.73 8.73
N SER A 23 2.51 3.16 8.03
CA SER A 23 2.28 1.72 7.98
C SER A 23 2.92 1.17 6.73
N ARG A 24 3.47 -0.05 6.82
CA ARG A 24 3.82 -0.83 5.63
C ARG A 24 2.82 -1.97 5.51
N LEU A 25 2.31 -2.19 4.30
CA LEU A 25 1.42 -3.32 4.02
C LEU A 25 2.13 -4.33 3.13
N PRO A 26 2.05 -5.64 3.46
CA PRO A 26 2.57 -6.68 2.60
C PRO A 26 1.76 -6.77 1.31
N VAL A 27 2.46 -6.91 0.19
CA VAL A 27 1.90 -7.26 -1.11
C VAL A 27 1.63 -8.76 -1.11
N VAL A 28 0.35 -9.15 -1.14
CA VAL A 28 -0.05 -10.57 -1.14
C VAL A 28 -0.22 -11.11 -2.56
N SER A 29 -0.51 -10.25 -3.52
CA SER A 29 -0.64 -10.61 -4.93
C SER A 29 -0.19 -9.47 -5.83
N VAL A 30 0.37 -9.82 -6.99
CA VAL A 30 0.72 -8.90 -8.07
C VAL A 30 0.13 -9.47 -9.35
N ALA A 31 -0.53 -8.63 -10.13
CA ALA A 31 -0.98 -8.95 -11.47
C ALA A 31 -0.46 -7.88 -12.44
N ASP A 32 0.02 -8.30 -13.61
CA ASP A 32 0.47 -7.41 -14.68
C ASP A 32 -0.20 -7.84 -15.99
N ASP A 33 -0.99 -6.96 -16.59
CA ASP A 33 -1.64 -7.18 -17.89
C ASP A 33 -0.87 -6.57 -19.07
N GLY A 34 0.33 -6.04 -18.80
CA GLY A 34 1.20 -5.33 -19.76
C GLY A 34 0.90 -3.84 -19.90
N GLN A 35 -0.25 -3.37 -19.41
CA GLN A 35 -0.63 -1.94 -19.37
C GLN A 35 -0.77 -1.42 -17.94
N THR A 36 -1.19 -2.26 -17.02
CA THR A 36 -1.47 -1.95 -15.63
C THR A 36 -0.92 -3.05 -14.74
N VAL A 37 -0.26 -2.63 -13.68
CA VAL A 37 0.20 -3.48 -12.59
C VAL A 37 -0.78 -3.29 -11.43
N THR A 38 -1.49 -4.34 -11.05
CA THR A 38 -2.37 -4.36 -9.89
C THR A 38 -1.68 -5.03 -8.72
N LEU A 39 -1.52 -4.30 -7.63
CA LEU A 39 -0.94 -4.77 -6.38
C LEU A 39 -2.06 -4.98 -5.36
N VAL A 40 -2.14 -6.16 -4.78
CA VAL A 40 -3.07 -6.45 -3.69
C VAL A 40 -2.29 -6.40 -2.37
N LEU A 41 -2.64 -5.45 -1.52
CA LEU A 41 -2.06 -5.24 -0.20
C LEU A 41 -2.98 -5.81 0.88
N GLN A 42 -2.42 -6.47 1.89
CA GLN A 42 -3.20 -6.96 3.03
C GLN A 42 -3.07 -6.02 4.23
N THR A 43 -4.21 -5.51 4.71
CA THR A 43 -4.27 -4.69 5.93
C THR A 43 -4.20 -5.57 7.19
N PRO A 44 -3.76 -5.01 8.34
CA PRO A 44 -3.74 -5.74 9.61
C PRO A 44 -5.11 -6.27 10.05
N GLY A 45 -6.19 -5.63 9.61
CA GLY A 45 -7.57 -6.06 9.85
C GLY A 45 -8.06 -7.19 8.94
N GLY A 46 -7.17 -7.76 8.10
CA GLY A 46 -7.51 -8.85 7.19
C GLY A 46 -8.19 -8.42 5.88
N ASN A 47 -8.44 -7.12 5.69
CA ASN A 47 -8.99 -6.59 4.45
C ASN A 47 -7.90 -6.46 3.38
N SER A 48 -8.27 -6.67 2.12
CA SER A 48 -7.38 -6.45 0.97
C SER A 48 -7.63 -5.07 0.35
N VAL A 49 -6.55 -4.43 -0.10
CA VAL A 49 -6.57 -3.14 -0.80
C VAL A 49 -5.87 -3.31 -2.14
N GLU A 50 -6.57 -3.02 -3.22
CA GLU A 50 -6.03 -3.10 -4.57
C GLU A 50 -5.45 -1.75 -5.01
N ARG A 51 -4.28 -1.77 -5.63
CA ARG A 51 -3.58 -0.58 -6.12
C ARG A 51 -3.12 -0.79 -7.55
N ASP A 52 -3.72 -0.03 -8.44
CA ASP A 52 -3.42 -0.06 -9.87
C ASP A 52 -2.38 0.99 -10.21
N LEU A 53 -1.28 0.54 -10.80
CA LEU A 53 -0.19 1.37 -11.29
C LEU A 53 -0.10 1.20 -12.80
N LYS A 54 -0.31 2.29 -13.54
CA LYS A 54 -0.17 2.25 -14.99
C LYS A 54 1.28 2.03 -15.38
N ARG A 55 1.52 1.04 -16.23
CA ARG A 55 2.80 0.83 -16.88
C ARG A 55 3.03 1.97 -17.87
N PRO A 56 4.09 2.76 -17.70
CA PRO A 56 4.31 3.90 -18.58
C PRO A 56 4.75 3.41 -19.97
N PRO A 57 4.42 4.14 -21.05
CA PRO A 57 5.03 3.86 -22.36
C PRO A 57 6.54 4.16 -22.36
N VAL A 58 7.02 5.03 -21.45
CA VAL A 58 8.43 5.38 -21.27
C VAL A 58 8.74 5.47 -19.77
N TRP A 59 9.75 4.74 -19.30
CA TRP A 59 10.23 4.71 -17.91
C TRP A 59 11.00 5.98 -17.53
N GLY A 60 10.32 7.12 -17.59
CA GLY A 60 10.84 8.44 -17.25
C GLY A 60 10.94 8.68 -15.73
N PRO A 61 11.57 9.79 -15.32
CA PRO A 61 11.86 10.11 -13.92
C PRO A 61 10.62 10.33 -13.05
N ASN A 62 9.46 10.64 -13.64
CA ASN A 62 8.21 10.88 -12.90
C ASN A 62 7.31 9.63 -12.84
N CYS A 63 7.81 8.46 -13.23
CA CYS A 63 7.00 7.25 -13.21
C CYS A 63 6.97 6.62 -11.81
N LYS A 64 5.79 6.63 -11.19
CA LYS A 64 5.56 6.02 -9.88
C LYS A 64 5.92 4.54 -9.82
N LEU A 65 5.57 3.77 -10.86
CA LEU A 65 5.93 2.35 -10.94
C LEU A 65 7.45 2.16 -11.03
N LYS A 66 8.16 3.06 -11.71
CA LYS A 66 9.63 3.04 -11.78
C LYS A 66 10.24 3.26 -10.41
N THR A 67 9.84 4.34 -9.74
CA THR A 67 10.30 4.66 -8.38
C THR A 67 10.01 3.51 -7.43
N LEU A 68 8.84 2.86 -7.58
CA LEU A 68 8.50 1.68 -6.81
C LEU A 68 9.50 0.53 -6.99
N LEU A 69 9.79 0.18 -8.23
CA LEU A 69 10.69 -0.94 -8.54
C LEU A 69 12.13 -0.62 -8.16
N GLU A 70 12.60 0.59 -8.44
CA GLU A 70 13.95 1.05 -8.06
C GLU A 70 14.17 0.97 -6.54
N ALA A 71 13.14 1.24 -5.73
CA ALA A 71 13.25 1.12 -4.27
C ALA A 71 13.44 -0.30 -3.72
N TYR A 72 13.21 -1.30 -4.55
CA TYR A 72 13.46 -2.70 -4.22
C TYR A 72 14.56 -3.31 -5.10
N ASP A 73 15.35 -2.47 -5.78
CA ASP A 73 16.37 -2.89 -6.76
C ASP A 73 15.80 -3.80 -7.87
N LEU A 74 14.55 -3.55 -8.29
CA LEU A 74 13.86 -4.33 -9.31
C LEU A 74 13.85 -3.61 -10.67
N GLY A 75 13.98 -4.41 -11.73
CA GLY A 75 13.81 -3.97 -13.10
C GLY A 75 12.35 -3.88 -13.55
N PRO A 76 12.09 -3.27 -14.73
CA PRO A 76 10.75 -3.05 -15.27
C PRO A 76 9.96 -4.32 -15.61
N ASP A 77 10.64 -5.46 -15.72
CA ASP A 77 10.05 -6.78 -15.98
C ASP A 77 9.98 -7.66 -14.73
N GLU A 78 10.47 -7.15 -13.60
CA GLU A 78 10.55 -7.88 -12.33
C GLU A 78 9.42 -7.50 -11.37
N VAL A 79 8.33 -6.96 -11.91
CA VAL A 79 7.20 -6.42 -11.14
C VAL A 79 6.58 -7.47 -10.21
N GLU A 80 6.53 -8.72 -10.66
CA GLU A 80 6.03 -9.86 -9.87
C GLU A 80 6.83 -10.07 -8.58
N GLN A 81 8.10 -9.66 -8.53
CA GLN A 81 8.94 -9.75 -7.34
C GLN A 81 8.57 -8.75 -6.24
N LEU A 82 7.63 -7.84 -6.51
CA LEU A 82 6.98 -7.03 -5.47
C LEU A 82 6.10 -7.90 -4.55
N GLN A 83 5.65 -9.08 -5.01
CA GLN A 83 4.88 -9.99 -4.17
C GLN A 83 5.72 -10.44 -2.96
N GLY A 84 5.15 -10.33 -1.77
CA GLY A 84 5.84 -10.59 -0.50
C GLY A 84 6.65 -9.42 0.04
N LYS A 85 6.85 -8.32 -0.72
CA LYS A 85 7.46 -7.09 -0.20
C LYS A 85 6.45 -6.29 0.62
N SER A 86 6.93 -5.37 1.45
CA SER A 86 6.08 -4.51 2.28
C SER A 86 6.18 -3.05 1.88
N LEU A 87 5.12 -2.52 1.27
CA LEU A 87 5.09 -1.18 0.71
C LEU A 87 4.64 -0.15 1.74
N PRO A 88 5.27 1.05 1.80
CA PRO A 88 4.79 2.13 2.63
C PRO A 88 3.45 2.64 2.10
N VAL A 89 2.50 2.83 3.02
CA VAL A 89 1.20 3.41 2.72
C VAL A 89 0.86 4.52 3.69
N ASP A 90 0.18 5.53 3.16
CA ASP A 90 -0.55 6.53 3.92
C ASP A 90 -1.96 6.04 4.18
N ARG A 91 -2.42 6.25 5.41
CA ARG A 91 -3.79 5.95 5.83
C ARG A 91 -4.57 7.25 5.97
N GLU A 92 -5.56 7.43 5.11
CA GLU A 92 -6.50 8.55 5.15
C GLU A 92 -7.91 8.03 5.48
N ILE A 93 -8.74 8.81 6.20
CA ILE A 93 -10.16 8.49 6.38
C ILE A 93 -10.96 9.31 5.39
N VAL A 94 -11.55 8.64 4.40
CA VAL A 94 -12.41 9.24 3.39
C VAL A 94 -13.81 8.67 3.56
N ASP A 95 -14.82 9.54 3.70
CA ASP A 95 -16.22 9.14 3.91
C ASP A 95 -16.44 8.15 5.09
N GLY A 96 -15.65 8.32 6.16
CA GLY A 96 -15.71 7.45 7.35
C GLY A 96 -15.10 6.07 7.15
N ARG A 97 -14.42 5.81 6.03
CA ARG A 97 -13.73 4.54 5.74
C ARG A 97 -12.22 4.74 5.60
N PRO A 98 -11.39 3.83 6.14
CA PRO A 98 -9.96 3.91 5.95
C PRO A 98 -9.60 3.61 4.49
N ARG A 99 -8.85 4.51 3.87
CA ARG A 99 -8.25 4.40 2.56
C ARG A 99 -6.73 4.37 2.72
N PHE A 100 -6.06 3.48 2.00
CA PHE A 100 -4.61 3.27 2.11
C PHE A 100 -3.92 3.59 0.79
N ASP A 101 -3.29 4.73 0.61
CA ASP A 101 -2.61 5.07 -0.65
C ASP A 101 -1.09 4.83 -0.53
N LEU A 102 -0.43 4.48 -1.63
CA LEU A 102 1.02 4.22 -1.62
C LEU A 102 1.77 5.55 -1.41
N ASP A 103 2.66 5.56 -0.42
CA ASP A 103 3.46 6.72 -0.05
C ASP A 103 4.76 6.72 -0.88
N PHE A 104 4.70 7.32 -2.06
CA PHE A 104 5.83 7.42 -2.98
C PHE A 104 6.88 8.43 -2.54
N ASP A 105 6.49 9.46 -1.79
CA ASP A 105 7.42 10.47 -1.29
C ASP A 105 8.36 9.82 -0.27
N ARG A 106 7.80 9.02 0.65
CA ARG A 106 8.61 8.23 1.57
C ARG A 106 9.43 7.16 0.87
N LEU A 107 8.87 6.53 -0.16
CA LEU A 107 9.61 5.53 -0.91
C LEU A 107 10.85 6.15 -1.58
N ALA A 108 10.72 7.38 -2.10
CA ALA A 108 11.84 8.13 -2.65
C ALA A 108 12.86 8.56 -1.58
N ASP A 109 12.41 9.00 -0.40
CA ASP A 109 13.28 9.33 0.73
C ASP A 109 14.06 8.11 1.27
N GLU A 110 13.50 6.90 1.22
CA GLU A 110 14.16 5.67 1.66
C GLU A 110 15.22 5.17 0.66
N THR A 111 15.20 5.65 -0.58
CA THR A 111 16.13 5.27 -1.66
C THR A 111 17.26 6.25 -1.92
N ALA A 112 17.20 7.45 -1.33
CA ALA A 112 18.20 8.51 -1.48
C ALA A 112 19.38 8.34 -0.50
#